data_AF-A0A9E0DGV9-F1
#
_entry.id   AF-A0A9E0DGV9-F1
#
_cell.length_a   1.000
_cell.length_b   1.000
_cell.length_c   1.000
_cell.angle_alpha   90.00
_cell.angle_beta   90.00
_cell.angle_gamma   90.00
#
_symmetry.space_group_name_H-M   'P 1'
#
loop_
_entity.id
_entity.type
_entity.pdbx_description
1 polymer ?
#
loop_
_entity_poly.entity_id
_entity_poly.type
_entity_poly.pdbx_seq_one_letter_code
_entity_poly.pdbx_strand_id
1 'polypeptide(L)' 'MKVNSVVNCTHILRTQAEYDGISQAVVLRCILEMPATGERRGFTDIESLLTALRSELMEVHNHTLPLDPEMNSHTP' A
#
# COMPACT_ATOMS: atom_id res chain seq x y z
N MET A 1 -19.65 -23.08 0.29
CA MET A 1 -19.13 -22.86 1.66
C MET A 1 -19.57 -21.47 2.09
N LYS A 2 -20.35 -21.31 3.19
CA LYS A 2 -20.81 -19.97 3.63
C LYS A 2 -19.61 -19.24 4.25
N VAL A 3 -19.11 -18.22 3.57
CA VAL A 3 -18.05 -17.34 4.10
C VAL A 3 -18.58 -16.69 5.38
N ASN A 4 -17.84 -16.82 6.48
CA ASN A 4 -18.20 -16.20 7.76
C ASN A 4 -18.06 -14.68 7.60
N SER A 5 -19.19 -13.97 7.57
CA SER A 5 -19.25 -12.53 7.33
C SER A 5 -18.44 -11.73 8.34
N VAL A 6 -18.40 -12.17 9.61
CA VAL A 6 -17.61 -11.53 10.66
C VAL A 6 -16.11 -11.68 10.38
N VAL A 7 -15.67 -12.86 9.94
CA VAL A 7 -14.27 -13.09 9.57
C VAL A 7 -13.87 -12.24 8.37
N ASN A 8 -14.73 -12.14 7.36
CA ASN A 8 -14.46 -11.33 6.17
C ASN A 8 -14.40 -9.83 6.50
N CYS A 9 -15.37 -9.30 7.26
CA CYS A 9 -15.34 -7.90 7.70
C CYS A 9 -14.12 -7.60 8.58
N THR A 10 -13.75 -8.53 9.47
CA THR A 10 -12.54 -8.38 10.32
C THR A 10 -11.27 -8.34 9.48
N HIS A 11 -11.20 -9.17 8.42
CA HIS A 11 -10.09 -9.14 7.47
C HIS A 11 -10.02 -7.81 6.74
N ILE A 12 -11.13 -7.33 6.16
CA ILE A 12 -11.21 -6.05 5.45
C ILE A 12 -10.77 -4.88 6.34
N LEU A 13 -11.30 -4.79 7.56
CA LEU A 13 -10.96 -3.70 8.48
C LEU A 13 -9.49 -3.72 8.88
N ARG A 14 -8.91 -4.92 9.09
CA ARG A 14 -7.48 -5.07 9.40
C ARG A 14 -6.62 -4.62 8.23
N THR A 15 -6.90 -5.12 7.03
CA THR A 15 -6.17 -4.76 5.80
C THR A 15 -6.22 -3.25 5.55
N GLN A 16 -7.37 -2.61 5.79
CA GLN A 16 -7.51 -1.16 5.66
C GLN A 16 -6.68 -0.39 6.69
N ALA A 17 -6.71 -0.81 7.97
CA ALA A 17 -5.92 -0.17 9.01
C ALA A 17 -4.41 -0.32 8.79
N GLU A 18 -3.97 -1.50 8.32
CA GLU A 18 -2.58 -1.76 7.95
C GLU A 18 -2.16 -0.88 6.75
N TYR A 19 -2.99 -0.80 5.71
CA TYR A 19 -2.72 0.03 4.54
C TYR A 19 -2.61 1.51 4.89
N ASP A 20 -3.52 2.04 5.72
CA ASP A 20 -3.48 3.45 6.15
C ASP A 20 -2.20 3.76 6.93
N GLY A 21 -1.86 2.93 7.92
CA GLY A 21 -0.64 3.11 8.71
C GLY A 21 0.65 3.06 7.88
N ILE A 22 0.75 2.08 6.97
CA ILE A 22 1.93 1.94 6.11
C ILE A 22 2.00 3.09 5.09
N SER A 23 0.87 3.50 4.51
CA SER A 23 0.82 4.62 3.56
C SER A 23 1.25 5.94 4.21
N GLN A 24 0.81 6.20 5.44
CA GLN A 24 1.26 7.38 6.20
C GLN A 24 2.77 7.35 6.47
N ALA A 25 3.32 6.18 6.82
CA ALA A 25 4.76 6.01 7.01
C ALA A 25 5.56 6.27 5.72
N VAL A 26 5.07 5.79 4.57
CA VAL A 26 5.65 6.08 3.24
C VAL A 26 5.67 7.58 2.96
N VAL A 27 4.53 8.27 3.13
CA VAL A 27 4.43 9.72 2.91
C VAL A 27 5.44 10.47 3.78
N LEU A 28 5.52 10.14 5.08
CA LEU A 28 6.43 10.79 6.01
C LEU A 28 7.90 10.57 5.61
N ARG A 29 8.27 9.36 5.19
CA ARG A 29 9.62 9.03 4.72
C ARG A 29 10.01 9.80 3.47
N CYS A 30 9.10 9.93 2.50
CA CYS A 30 9.37 10.70 1.28
C CYS A 30 9.54 12.20 1.61
N ILE A 31 8.69 12.78 2.45
CA ILE A 31 8.82 14.18 2.89
C ILE A 31 10.14 14.43 3.63
N LEU A 32 10.56 13.47 4.45
CA LEU A 32 11.81 13.56 5.21
C LEU A 32 13.06 13.13 4.43
N GLU A 33 12.96 12.84 3.13
CA GLU A 33 14.09 12.40 2.30
C GLU A 33 14.77 11.11 2.80
N MET A 34 14.01 10.29 3.54
CA MET A 34 14.46 9.06 4.20
C MET A 34 13.69 7.85 3.67
N PRO A 35 13.92 7.42 2.42
CA PRO A 35 13.27 6.24 1.87
C PRO A 35 13.62 4.97 2.66
N ALA A 36 12.77 3.95 2.52
CA ALA A 36 12.88 2.67 3.22
C ALA A 36 14.26 2.00 3.08
N THR A 37 14.93 2.25 1.97
CA THR A 37 16.21 1.63 1.58
C THR A 37 17.41 2.17 2.36
N GLY A 38 17.25 3.24 3.15
CA GLY A 38 18.32 3.87 3.92
C GLY A 38 19.24 4.79 3.09
N GLU A 39 18.99 4.93 1.79
CA GLU A 39 19.68 5.88 0.93
C GLU A 39 19.06 7.27 1.06
N ARG A 40 19.81 8.28 1.51
CA ARG A 40 19.30 9.67 1.52
C ARG A 40 18.98 10.11 0.09
N ARG A 41 17.70 10.40 -0.18
CA ARG A 41 17.27 10.99 -1.47
C ARG A 41 17.00 12.47 -1.24
N GLY A 42 17.97 13.32 -1.62
CA GLY A 42 17.72 14.76 -1.72
C GLY A 42 16.80 15.02 -2.90
N PHE A 43 15.51 15.26 -2.66
CA PHE A 43 14.57 15.58 -3.72
C PHE A 43 14.76 17.04 -4.10
N THR A 44 15.31 17.29 -5.28
CA THR A 44 15.59 18.65 -5.76
C THR A 44 14.37 19.36 -6.33
N ASP A 45 13.28 18.63 -6.57
CA ASP A 45 12.06 19.10 -7.21
C ASP A 45 10.84 18.26 -6.77
N ILE A 46 9.64 18.82 -6.96
CA ILE A 46 8.38 18.20 -6.52
C ILE A 46 8.04 16.95 -7.36
N GLU A 47 8.44 16.91 -8.63
CA GLU A 47 8.12 15.78 -9.51
C GLU A 47 8.87 14.53 -9.06
N SER A 48 10.16 14.65 -8.72
CA SER A 48 10.96 13.53 -8.20
C SER A 48 10.44 12.99 -6.86
N LEU A 49 9.95 13.87 -5.98
CA LEU A 49 9.26 13.47 -4.75
C LEU A 49 7.97 12.70 -5.04
N LEU A 50 7.13 13.20 -5.96
CA LEU A 50 5.87 12.55 -6.33
C LEU A 50 6.08 11.20 -7.02
N THR A 51 7.12 11.08 -7.85
CA THR A 51 7.51 9.80 -8.47
C THR A 51 7.93 8.78 -7.42
N ALA A 52 8.78 9.18 -6.46
CA ALA A 52 9.20 8.29 -5.38
C ALA A 52 8.02 7.86 -4.50
N LEU A 53 7.16 8.82 -4.12
CA LEU A 53 5.95 8.55 -3.35
C LEU A 53 5.02 7.56 -4.06
N ARG A 54 4.79 7.76 -5.36
CA ARG A 54 3.95 6.87 -6.17
C ARG A 54 4.53 5.46 -6.23
N SER A 55 5.86 5.34 -6.39
CA SER A 55 6.54 4.05 -6.44
C SER A 55 6.38 3.29 -5.12
N GLU A 56 6.68 3.94 -3.99
CA GLU A 56 6.58 3.30 -2.66
C GLU A 56 5.13 2.94 -2.30
N LEU A 57 4.16 3.81 -2.60
CA LEU A 57 2.74 3.52 -2.35
C LEU A 57 2.23 2.37 -3.21
N MET A 58 2.67 2.26 -4.46
CA MET A 58 2.33 1.12 -5.32
C MET A 58 2.91 -0.20 -4.79
N GLU A 59 4.13 -0.17 -4.26
CA GLU A 59 4.75 -1.34 -3.65
C GLU A 59 3.97 -1.80 -2.41
N VAL A 60 3.57 -0.87 -1.54
CA VAL A 60 2.71 -1.15 -0.38
C VAL A 60 1.37 -1.73 -0.83
N HIS A 61 0.72 -1.09 -1.80
CA HIS A 61 -0.55 -1.55 -2.35
C HIS A 61 -0.48 -3.01 -2.83
N ASN A 62 0.57 -3.36 -3.58
CA ASN A 62 0.78 -4.71 -4.09
C ASN A 62 1.07 -5.74 -2.98
N HIS A 63 1.64 -5.32 -1.85
CA HIS A 63 1.91 -6.20 -0.70
C HIS A 63 0.71 -6.38 0.22
N THR A 64 -0.11 -5.33 0.40
CA THR A 64 -1.25 -5.35 1.34
C THR A 64 -2.53 -5.91 0.72
N LEU A 65 -2.73 -5.74 -0.60
CA LEU A 65 -3.84 -6.35 -1.33
C LEU A 65 -3.30 -7.55 -2.12
N PRO A 66 -3.53 -8.79 -1.65
CA PRO A 66 -3.37 -9.93 -2.55
C PRO A 66 -4.36 -9.74 -3.70
N LEU A 67 -3.84 -9.62 -4.92
CA LEU A 67 -4.61 -9.82 -6.14
C LEU A 67 -5.17 -11.24 -6.07
N ASP A 68 -6.40 -11.38 -5.58
CA ASP A 68 -7.06 -12.68 -5.51
C ASP A 68 -7.30 -13.16 -6.96
N PRO A 69 -6.53 -14.14 -7.48
CA PRO A 69 -6.66 -14.55 -8.87
C PRO A 69 -7.97 -15.31 -9.12
N GLU A 70 -8.69 -15.69 -8.06
CA GLU A 70 -9.95 -16.43 -8.15
C GLU A 70 -11.20 -15.52 -8.28
N MET A 71 -11.07 -14.19 -8.21
CA MET A 71 -12.22 -13.29 -8.36
C MET A 71 -12.46 -12.82 -9.81
N ASN A 72 -11.63 -13.25 -10.76
CA ASN A 72 -11.80 -12.98 -12.21
C ASN A 72 -12.28 -14.19 -13.02
N SER A 73 -12.54 -15.34 -12.40
CA SER A 73 -13.06 -16.55 -13.09
C SER A 73 -14.59 -16.65 -13.07
N HIS A 74 -15.28 -15.65 -12.50
CA HIS A 74 -16.74 -15.56 -12.48
C HIS A 74 -17.25 -14.27 -13.14
N THR A 75 -16.88 -14.05 -14.40
CA THR A 75 -17.77 -13.37 -15.35
C THR A 75 -18.46 -14.45 -16.19
N PRO A 76 -19.79 -14.63 -16.07
CA PRO A 76 -20.56 -15.43 -17.02
C PRO A 76 -20.63 -14.77 -18.41
#